data_AF-A0A1L7XLR2-F1
#
_entry.id   AF-A0A1L7XLR2-F1
#
_cell.length_a   1.000
_cell.length_b   1.000
_cell.length_c   1.000
_cell.angle_alpha   90.00
_cell.angle_beta   90.00
_cell.angle_gamma   90.00
#
_symmetry.space_group_name_H-M   'P 1'
#
loop_
_entity.id
_entity.type
_entity.pdbx_description
1 polymer ?
#
loop_
_entity_poly.entity_id
_entity_poly.type
_entity_poly.pdbx_seq_one_letter_code
_entity_poly.pdbx_strand_id
1 'polypeptide(L)'
;MTLFKRLEANGIQTADLEYSPAKDWLKISLPVKNIESLLDTKYSVFQHEEGDFLVRTLEWSLPLHLHEHIEVTQPTNSFFQPRRRAATAKTVDDIFEAYPAPLPPTDPSITAVCNTSLVTPLCLRTLYGTVDYVPKAPKKNKVGLNDFLGESNNRSDTSIFLIAYRPEAAAAAYEFQVQVIANGNDEQTQENATELAAGKDLEENLDVETIIGIDWPTPLIAYTTGGPPPFTPDLNTPSSTNEPYLTWLNYVLAQKDIPQVISTSYADDEQTIPYPYAKSVCNGFAQLGARGISLFFGSGDSGVGADGTCFTNDGKNTSTFLAVFPTTCPYVTAVGGTMFIPEVVAQNPSH
;
A
#
# COMPACT_ATOMS: atom_id res chain seq x y z
N MET A 1 -23.79 27.78 -8.96
CA MET A 1 -22.58 28.62 -9.06
C MET A 1 -21.41 27.67 -9.14
N THR A 2 -20.50 27.76 -10.11
CA THR A 2 -19.43 26.75 -10.28
C THR A 2 -18.40 26.84 -9.14
N LEU A 3 -17.66 25.76 -8.89
CA LEU A 3 -16.56 25.73 -7.91
C LEU A 3 -15.61 26.93 -8.07
N PHE A 4 -15.19 27.23 -9.31
CA PHE A 4 -14.30 28.36 -9.59
C PHE A 4 -14.89 29.71 -9.19
N LYS A 5 -16.18 29.96 -9.42
CA LYS A 5 -16.83 31.20 -8.97
C LYS A 5 -16.87 31.29 -7.44
N ARG A 6 -17.00 30.16 -6.73
CA ARG A 6 -16.93 30.12 -5.26
C ARG A 6 -15.51 30.40 -4.76
N LEU A 7 -14.50 29.84 -5.42
CA LEU A 7 -13.09 30.11 -5.11
C LEU A 7 -12.77 31.59 -5.30
N GLU A 8 -13.14 32.17 -6.45
CA GLU A 8 -12.98 33.59 -6.74
C GLU A 8 -13.72 34.48 -5.72
N ALA A 9 -14.94 34.11 -5.34
CA ALA A 9 -15.71 34.81 -4.31
C ALA A 9 -15.05 34.78 -2.91
N ASN A 10 -14.15 33.83 -2.66
CA ASN A 10 -13.33 33.75 -1.44
C ASN A 10 -11.91 34.31 -1.65
N GLY A 11 -11.69 35.06 -2.74
CA GLY A 11 -10.42 35.72 -3.04
C GLY A 11 -9.32 34.81 -3.57
N ILE A 12 -9.66 33.62 -4.08
CA ILE A 12 -8.72 32.63 -4.58
C ILE A 12 -8.67 32.74 -6.09
N GLN A 13 -7.50 33.09 -6.65
CA GLN A 13 -7.34 33.20 -8.09
C GLN A 13 -7.22 31.81 -8.73
N THR A 14 -7.92 31.62 -9.85
CA THR A 14 -7.91 30.35 -10.58
C THR A 14 -6.55 30.02 -11.20
N ALA A 15 -5.67 31.01 -11.35
CA ALA A 15 -4.31 30.84 -11.86
C ALA A 15 -3.38 30.13 -10.87
N ASP A 16 -3.69 30.15 -9.57
CA ASP A 16 -2.87 29.55 -8.50
C ASP A 16 -3.29 28.11 -8.16
N LEU A 17 -4.17 27.53 -8.98
CA LEU A 17 -4.74 26.20 -8.76
C LEU A 17 -3.86 25.10 -9.38
N GLU A 18 -3.49 24.12 -8.56
CA GLU A 18 -2.81 22.91 -9.02
C GLU A 18 -3.85 21.84 -9.40
N TYR A 19 -3.72 21.24 -10.58
CA TYR A 19 -4.63 20.21 -11.08
C TYR A 19 -3.91 18.88 -11.28
N SER A 20 -4.61 17.76 -11.06
CA SER A 20 -4.18 16.48 -11.65
C SER A 20 -4.17 16.59 -13.19
N PRO A 21 -3.41 15.73 -13.90
CA PRO A 21 -3.44 15.76 -15.37
C PRO A 21 -4.78 15.41 -16.01
N ALA A 22 -5.62 14.63 -15.33
CA ALA A 22 -7.01 14.42 -15.74
C ALA A 22 -7.94 15.60 -15.38
N LYS A 23 -7.47 16.58 -14.60
CA LYS A 23 -8.20 17.75 -14.09
C LYS A 23 -9.43 17.41 -13.25
N ASP A 24 -9.42 16.21 -12.67
CA ASP A 24 -10.42 15.68 -11.75
C ASP A 24 -10.04 15.91 -10.28
N TRP A 25 -8.78 16.25 -9.99
CA TRP A 25 -8.31 16.72 -8.70
C TRP A 25 -7.87 18.17 -8.75
N LEU A 26 -8.22 18.90 -7.69
CA LEU A 26 -7.82 20.26 -7.45
C LEU A 26 -7.10 20.34 -6.10
N LYS A 27 -5.84 20.77 -6.11
CA LYS A 27 -5.06 21.01 -4.90
C LYS A 27 -4.89 22.51 -4.69
N ILE A 28 -5.19 22.96 -3.48
CA ILE A 28 -5.13 24.36 -3.07
C ILE A 28 -4.45 24.49 -1.71
N SER A 29 -3.59 25.48 -1.56
CA SER A 29 -2.97 25.85 -0.28
C SER A 29 -3.46 27.24 0.11
N LEU A 30 -4.17 27.32 1.24
CA LEU A 30 -4.84 28.54 1.69
C LEU A 30 -4.64 28.74 3.19
N PRO A 31 -4.71 29.99 3.69
CA PRO A 31 -4.82 30.23 5.12
C PRO A 31 -6.04 29.51 5.70
N VAL A 32 -5.90 28.92 6.90
CA VAL A 32 -6.96 28.14 7.58
C VAL A 32 -8.29 28.89 7.63
N LYS A 33 -8.26 30.20 7.93
CA LYS A 33 -9.45 31.06 7.95
C LYS A 33 -10.26 31.03 6.64
N ASN A 34 -9.60 30.94 5.49
CA ASN A 34 -10.27 30.89 4.19
C ASN A 34 -10.86 29.51 3.93
N ILE A 35 -10.15 28.44 4.34
CA ILE A 35 -10.65 27.06 4.24
C ILE A 35 -11.90 26.90 5.11
N GLU A 36 -11.88 27.42 6.34
CA GLU A 36 -13.03 27.44 7.25
C GLU A 36 -14.27 28.11 6.63
N SER A 37 -14.08 29.22 5.92
CA SER A 37 -15.17 29.91 5.20
C SER A 37 -15.66 29.13 3.97
N LEU A 38 -14.74 28.45 3.27
CA LEU A 38 -15.06 27.69 2.07
C LEU A 38 -15.90 26.44 2.40
N LEU A 39 -15.53 25.74 3.48
CA LEU A 39 -16.08 24.45 3.90
C LEU A 39 -17.02 24.54 5.10
N ASP A 40 -17.41 25.76 5.50
CA ASP A 40 -18.30 26.04 6.64
C ASP A 40 -17.93 25.20 7.88
N THR A 41 -16.71 25.42 8.36
CA THR A 41 -16.08 24.56 9.37
C THR A 41 -15.15 25.33 10.29
N LYS A 42 -14.64 24.65 11.32
CA LYS A 42 -13.61 25.13 12.24
C LYS A 42 -12.50 24.12 12.37
N TYR A 43 -11.28 24.52 12.02
CA TYR A 43 -10.11 23.68 12.21
C TYR A 43 -9.52 23.92 13.59
N SER A 44 -9.17 22.82 14.26
CA SER A 44 -8.50 22.82 15.54
C SER A 44 -7.23 21.98 15.44
N VAL A 45 -6.27 22.26 16.32
CA VAL A 45 -5.16 21.36 16.58
C VAL A 45 -5.65 20.31 17.56
N PHE A 46 -5.51 19.05 17.17
CA PHE A 46 -5.80 17.91 18.03
C PHE A 46 -4.49 17.25 18.40
N GLN A 47 -4.37 16.90 19.67
CA GLN A 47 -3.25 16.15 20.19
C GLN A 47 -3.70 14.71 20.44
N HIS A 48 -2.92 13.77 19.95
CA HIS A 48 -3.11 12.35 20.24
C HIS A 48 -2.51 12.01 21.61
N GLU A 49 -2.98 10.93 22.25
CA GLU A 49 -2.48 10.48 23.56
C GLU A 49 -0.97 10.18 23.56
N GLU A 50 -0.42 9.83 22.39
CA GLU A 50 1.01 9.53 22.18
C GLU A 50 1.87 10.77 21.89
N GLY A 51 1.27 11.95 21.78
CA GLY A 51 1.98 13.24 21.69
C GLY A 51 2.00 13.91 20.31
N ASP A 52 1.53 13.24 19.25
CA ASP A 52 1.43 13.84 17.92
C ASP A 52 0.33 14.90 17.82
N PHE A 53 0.52 15.86 16.91
CA PHE A 53 -0.44 16.94 16.65
C PHE A 53 -0.92 16.94 15.20
N LEU A 54 -2.22 17.17 15.01
CA LEU A 54 -2.86 17.23 13.69
C LEU A 54 -3.87 18.38 13.61
N VAL A 55 -3.98 19.01 12.44
CA VAL A 55 -4.95 20.09 12.17
C VAL A 55 -6.14 19.53 11.41
N ARG A 56 -7.31 19.42 12.05
CA ARG A 56 -8.53 18.82 11.47
C ARG A 56 -9.79 19.53 11.94
N THR A 57 -10.94 19.10 11.45
CA THR A 57 -12.26 19.51 11.92
C THR A 57 -13.18 18.32 12.14
N LEU A 58 -14.15 18.39 13.04
CA LEU A 58 -15.10 17.30 13.27
C LEU A 58 -16.21 17.24 12.21
N GLU A 59 -16.54 18.38 11.62
CA GLU A 59 -17.63 18.51 10.65
C GLU A 59 -17.32 19.60 9.62
N TRP A 60 -17.83 19.45 8.41
CA TRP A 60 -17.75 20.46 7.37
C TRP A 60 -18.96 20.33 6.45
N SER A 61 -19.26 21.39 5.71
CA SER A 61 -20.33 21.37 4.73
C SER A 61 -19.94 22.08 3.45
N LEU A 62 -20.58 21.69 2.35
CA LEU A 62 -20.52 22.42 1.10
C LEU A 62 -21.92 22.95 0.75
N PRO A 63 -22.01 24.12 0.10
CA PRO A 63 -23.23 24.55 -0.55
C PRO A 63 -23.81 23.44 -1.44
N LEU A 64 -25.14 23.24 -1.38
CA LEU A 64 -25.84 22.17 -2.08
C LEU A 64 -25.47 22.06 -3.58
N HIS A 65 -25.30 23.19 -4.25
CA HIS A 65 -24.95 23.24 -5.67
C HIS A 65 -23.52 22.76 -6.01
N LEU A 66 -22.67 22.48 -5.00
CA LEU A 66 -21.35 21.91 -5.20
C LEU A 66 -21.33 20.39 -4.98
N HIS A 67 -22.41 19.80 -4.45
CA HIS A 67 -22.48 18.36 -4.18
C HIS A 67 -22.43 17.52 -5.47
N GLU A 68 -22.88 18.08 -6.59
CA GLU A 68 -22.76 17.46 -7.92
C GLU A 68 -21.37 17.65 -8.58
N HIS A 69 -20.47 18.41 -7.95
CA HIS A 69 -19.18 18.79 -8.51
C HIS A 69 -17.97 18.37 -7.66
N ILE A 70 -18.17 18.15 -6.36
CA ILE A 70 -17.11 17.77 -5.42
C ILE A 70 -17.52 16.44 -4.79
N GLU A 71 -16.79 15.39 -5.15
CA GLU A 71 -17.00 14.05 -4.59
C GLU A 71 -16.33 13.89 -3.23
N VAL A 72 -15.13 14.45 -3.06
CA VAL A 72 -14.35 14.30 -1.83
C VAL A 72 -13.50 15.54 -1.56
N THR A 73 -13.42 15.92 -0.27
CA THR A 73 -12.49 16.95 0.22
C THR A 73 -11.58 16.30 1.27
N GLN A 74 -10.27 16.35 1.05
CA GLN A 74 -9.27 15.77 1.96
C GLN A 74 -8.21 16.83 2.32
N PRO A 75 -7.58 16.76 3.52
CA PRO A 75 -7.84 15.83 4.63
C PRO A 75 -8.71 16.50 5.72
N THR A 76 -9.91 16.97 5.39
CA THR A 76 -10.71 17.87 6.23
C THR A 76 -11.02 17.33 7.64
N ASN A 77 -11.83 16.29 7.72
CA ASN A 77 -12.37 15.72 8.95
C ASN A 77 -11.74 14.38 9.29
N SER A 78 -10.43 14.38 9.14
CA SER A 78 -9.69 13.20 8.79
C SER A 78 -8.64 12.85 9.84
N PHE A 79 -9.05 12.30 10.98
CA PHE A 79 -8.24 12.14 12.20
C PHE A 79 -7.31 10.92 12.18
N PHE A 80 -6.45 10.86 11.18
CA PHE A 80 -5.83 9.63 10.77
C PHE A 80 -4.33 9.64 11.10
N GLN A 81 -3.86 8.65 11.87
CA GLN A 81 -2.46 8.42 12.23
C GLN A 81 -1.95 7.09 11.65
N PRO A 82 -1.21 7.01 10.54
CA PRO A 82 -0.66 5.74 10.06
C PRO A 82 0.17 5.09 11.17
N ARG A 83 -0.28 3.95 11.69
CA ARG A 83 0.46 2.98 12.47
C ARG A 83 0.75 1.84 11.53
N ARG A 84 1.91 1.21 11.71
CA ARG A 84 2.18 -0.07 11.07
C ARG A 84 1.10 -1.05 11.50
N ARG A 85 0.42 -1.70 10.55
CA ARG A 85 -0.05 -3.06 10.85
C ARG A 85 1.20 -3.84 11.22
N ALA A 86 1.13 -4.60 12.32
CA ALA A 86 2.21 -5.50 12.67
C ALA A 86 2.57 -6.29 11.42
N ALA A 87 3.85 -6.30 11.04
CA ALA A 87 4.31 -7.04 9.89
C ALA A 87 3.74 -8.46 10.02
N THR A 88 2.86 -8.82 9.10
CA THR A 88 2.34 -10.19 8.99
C THR A 88 3.43 -11.12 8.49
N ALA A 89 4.52 -10.54 7.95
CA ALA A 89 5.81 -11.19 7.80
C ALA A 89 6.27 -11.80 9.13
N LYS A 90 6.11 -13.12 9.22
CA LYS A 90 6.60 -13.93 10.34
C LYS A 90 8.05 -14.30 10.09
N THR A 91 8.85 -14.32 11.15
CA THR A 91 10.19 -14.89 11.04
C THR A 91 10.10 -16.40 10.81
N VAL A 92 11.14 -16.98 10.25
CA VAL A 92 11.20 -18.43 10.01
C VAL A 92 11.02 -19.22 11.31
N ASP A 93 11.54 -18.70 12.44
CA ASP A 93 11.41 -19.32 13.75
C ASP A 93 9.94 -19.33 14.23
N ASP A 94 9.18 -18.25 13.99
CA ASP A 94 7.75 -18.16 14.34
C ASP A 94 6.90 -19.18 13.56
N ILE A 95 7.30 -19.52 12.32
CA ILE A 95 6.60 -20.49 11.49
C ILE A 95 6.82 -21.92 12.01
N PHE A 96 8.03 -22.24 12.46
CA PHE A 96 8.37 -23.58 12.93
C PHE A 96 7.60 -24.01 14.19
N GLU A 97 7.19 -23.06 15.03
CA GLU A 97 6.40 -23.35 16.23
C GLU A 97 4.91 -23.55 15.93
N ALA A 98 4.38 -22.95 14.86
CA ALA A 98 2.93 -22.84 14.62
C ALA A 98 2.35 -23.83 13.60
N TYR A 99 3.16 -24.45 12.73
CA TYR A 99 2.65 -25.21 11.58
C TYR A 99 3.13 -26.67 11.50
N PRO A 100 2.28 -27.62 11.07
CA PRO A 100 2.70 -28.98 10.80
C PRO A 100 3.70 -29.03 9.63
N ALA A 101 4.70 -29.90 9.75
CA ALA A 101 5.71 -30.08 8.70
C ALA A 101 5.04 -30.51 7.37
N PRO A 102 5.34 -29.82 6.24
CA PRO A 102 4.82 -30.19 4.94
C PRO A 102 5.29 -31.58 4.51
N LEU A 103 4.50 -32.27 3.67
CA LEU A 103 5.02 -33.40 2.92
C LEU A 103 5.99 -32.91 1.84
N PRO A 104 7.08 -33.65 1.55
CA PRO A 104 8.02 -33.24 0.52
C PRO A 104 7.35 -33.24 -0.88
N PRO A 105 7.77 -32.35 -1.79
CA PRO A 105 7.30 -32.35 -3.17
C PRO A 105 7.51 -33.72 -3.83
N THR A 106 6.60 -34.11 -4.73
CA THR A 106 6.71 -35.37 -5.49
C THR A 106 7.43 -35.20 -6.83
N ASP A 107 7.48 -33.98 -7.36
CA ASP A 107 8.20 -33.67 -8.59
C ASP A 107 9.72 -33.61 -8.32
N PRO A 108 10.55 -34.44 -8.98
CA PRO A 108 11.98 -34.50 -8.72
C PRO A 108 12.73 -33.18 -8.91
N SER A 109 12.29 -32.33 -9.85
CA SER A 109 12.93 -31.03 -10.09
C SER A 109 12.64 -30.04 -8.97
N ILE A 110 11.43 -30.08 -8.41
CA ILE A 110 11.00 -29.25 -7.29
C ILE A 110 11.63 -29.75 -5.98
N THR A 111 11.60 -31.06 -5.73
CA THR A 111 12.22 -31.68 -4.55
C THR A 111 13.71 -31.37 -4.44
N ALA A 112 14.40 -31.19 -5.57
CA ALA A 112 15.83 -30.90 -5.59
C ALA A 112 16.19 -29.50 -5.09
N VAL A 113 15.26 -28.53 -5.12
CA VAL A 113 15.55 -27.11 -4.86
C VAL A 113 14.64 -26.45 -3.82
N CYS A 114 13.45 -27.00 -3.60
CA CYS A 114 12.47 -26.45 -2.66
C CYS A 114 12.61 -27.07 -1.27
N ASN A 115 12.97 -26.22 -0.30
CA ASN A 115 12.72 -26.51 1.10
C ASN A 115 11.36 -25.89 1.47
N THR A 116 10.37 -26.70 1.82
CA THR A 116 9.02 -26.21 2.15
C THR A 116 8.97 -25.41 3.46
N SER A 117 10.05 -25.40 4.24
CA SER A 117 10.22 -24.55 5.42
C SER A 117 11.03 -23.27 5.15
N LEU A 118 11.58 -23.12 3.94
CA LEU A 118 12.31 -21.93 3.49
C LEU A 118 12.11 -21.77 1.99
N VAL A 119 11.06 -21.06 1.61
CA VAL A 119 10.69 -20.84 0.21
C VAL A 119 11.63 -19.77 -0.38
N THR A 120 12.54 -20.19 -1.25
CA THR A 120 13.52 -19.30 -1.90
C THR A 120 13.07 -18.88 -3.31
N PRO A 121 13.66 -17.82 -3.90
CA PRO A 121 13.44 -17.47 -5.31
C PRO A 121 13.68 -18.64 -6.28
N LEU A 122 14.70 -19.48 -6.06
CA LEU A 122 14.94 -20.66 -6.89
C LEU A 122 13.80 -21.68 -6.77
N CYS A 123 13.28 -21.88 -5.56
CA CYS A 123 12.12 -22.73 -5.34
C CYS A 123 10.89 -22.22 -6.11
N LEU A 124 10.53 -20.94 -5.93
CA LEU A 124 9.38 -20.33 -6.61
C LEU A 124 9.50 -20.37 -8.14
N ARG A 125 10.68 -20.02 -8.67
CA ARG A 125 10.91 -20.04 -10.12
C ARG A 125 10.87 -21.46 -10.70
N THR A 126 11.25 -22.46 -9.93
CA THR A 126 11.14 -23.86 -10.35
C THR A 126 9.70 -24.35 -10.27
N LEU A 127 9.01 -24.07 -9.15
CA LEU A 127 7.61 -24.43 -8.92
C LEU A 127 6.69 -23.88 -10.00
N TYR A 128 6.87 -22.60 -10.38
CA TYR A 128 6.04 -21.93 -11.38
C TYR A 128 6.61 -21.98 -12.81
N GLY A 129 7.67 -22.77 -13.06
CA GLY A 129 8.20 -23.00 -14.40
C GLY A 129 8.78 -21.74 -15.08
N THR A 130 9.39 -20.84 -14.30
CA THR A 130 10.05 -19.61 -14.79
C THR A 130 11.57 -19.62 -14.61
N VAL A 131 12.14 -20.73 -14.14
CA VAL A 131 13.58 -20.86 -13.85
C VAL A 131 14.48 -20.59 -15.08
N ASP A 132 14.01 -20.93 -16.27
CA ASP A 132 14.68 -20.75 -17.55
C ASP A 132 14.05 -19.64 -18.42
N TYR A 133 13.08 -18.91 -17.87
CA TYR A 133 12.46 -17.79 -18.59
C TYR A 133 13.48 -16.66 -18.79
N VAL A 134 13.57 -16.18 -20.04
CA VAL A 134 14.40 -15.04 -20.42
C VAL A 134 13.48 -13.87 -20.80
N PRO A 135 13.51 -12.75 -20.04
CA PRO A 135 12.71 -11.57 -20.38
C PRO A 135 13.00 -11.07 -21.79
N LYS A 136 11.93 -10.85 -22.57
CA LYS A 136 12.05 -10.40 -23.98
C LYS A 136 12.25 -8.90 -24.12
N ALA A 137 11.82 -8.12 -23.14
CA ALA A 137 11.87 -6.66 -23.17
C ALA A 137 12.33 -6.05 -21.83
N PRO A 138 13.42 -6.53 -21.22
CA PRO A 138 13.85 -6.11 -19.89
C PRO A 138 14.28 -4.64 -19.82
N LYS A 139 14.43 -3.93 -20.94
CA LYS A 139 14.73 -2.49 -20.94
C LYS A 139 13.52 -1.61 -21.21
N LYS A 140 12.35 -2.21 -21.42
CA LYS A 140 11.09 -1.50 -21.73
C LYS A 140 10.04 -1.79 -20.67
N ASN A 141 9.95 -3.05 -20.26
CA ASN A 141 9.09 -3.46 -19.16
C ASN A 141 9.73 -2.98 -17.85
N LYS A 142 8.90 -2.52 -16.93
CA LYS A 142 9.30 -2.12 -15.58
C LYS A 142 8.25 -2.62 -14.59
N VAL A 143 8.71 -2.94 -13.39
CA VAL A 143 7.86 -3.23 -12.24
C VAL A 143 7.89 -2.03 -11.30
N GLY A 144 6.73 -1.71 -10.73
CA GLY A 144 6.56 -0.76 -9.65
C GLY A 144 6.33 -1.51 -8.34
N LEU A 145 6.89 -1.01 -7.26
CA LEU A 145 6.58 -1.43 -5.89
C LEU A 145 6.08 -0.19 -5.14
N ASN A 146 5.05 -0.34 -4.31
CA ASN A 146 4.52 0.75 -3.51
C ASN A 146 4.87 0.52 -2.05
N ASP A 147 5.56 1.50 -1.48
CA ASP A 147 6.02 1.46 -0.11
C ASP A 147 5.24 2.51 0.69
N PHE A 148 4.63 2.09 1.78
CA PHE A 148 3.84 2.98 2.65
C PHE A 148 4.36 2.91 4.10
N LEU A 149 3.65 3.58 5.01
CA LEU A 149 3.89 3.50 6.46
C LEU A 149 5.31 3.85 6.94
N GLY A 150 6.07 4.59 6.13
CA GLY A 150 7.42 5.04 6.48
C GLY A 150 8.46 3.93 6.45
N GLU A 151 8.22 2.86 5.71
CA GLU A 151 9.21 1.83 5.47
C GLU A 151 10.18 2.21 4.34
N SER A 152 11.34 1.55 4.30
CA SER A 152 12.40 1.76 3.32
C SER A 152 12.89 0.45 2.72
N ASN A 153 13.19 0.46 1.43
CA ASN A 153 13.82 -0.66 0.73
C ASN A 153 15.34 -0.64 0.98
N ASN A 154 15.82 -1.36 1.99
CA ASN A 154 17.23 -1.31 2.40
C ASN A 154 18.13 -2.05 1.41
N ARG A 155 18.97 -1.28 0.70
CA ARG A 155 19.84 -1.83 -0.35
C ARG A 155 20.86 -2.84 0.18
N SER A 156 21.32 -2.67 1.42
CA SER A 156 22.31 -3.56 2.00
C SER A 156 21.71 -4.93 2.33
N ASP A 157 20.49 -4.95 2.84
CA ASP A 157 19.73 -6.18 3.11
C ASP A 157 19.38 -6.89 1.80
N THR A 158 18.83 -6.14 0.82
CA THR A 158 18.57 -6.67 -0.52
C THR A 158 19.83 -7.28 -1.15
N SER A 159 21.00 -6.64 -0.97
CA SER A 159 22.26 -7.17 -1.51
C SER A 159 22.66 -8.48 -0.81
N ILE A 160 22.49 -8.58 0.51
CA ILE A 160 22.79 -9.81 1.26
C ILE A 160 21.88 -10.95 0.79
N PHE A 161 20.57 -10.67 0.67
CA PHE A 161 19.59 -11.62 0.16
C PHE A 161 19.93 -12.10 -1.25
N LEU A 162 20.18 -11.18 -2.18
CA LEU A 162 20.46 -11.55 -3.58
C LEU A 162 21.79 -12.29 -3.71
N ILE A 163 22.83 -11.96 -2.94
CA ILE A 163 24.08 -12.75 -2.93
C ILE A 163 23.80 -14.20 -2.52
N ALA A 164 22.92 -14.42 -1.54
CA ALA A 164 22.60 -15.76 -1.05
C ALA A 164 21.70 -16.54 -2.01
N TYR A 165 20.69 -15.90 -2.60
CA TYR A 165 19.58 -16.60 -3.27
C TYR A 165 19.45 -16.32 -4.77
N ARG A 166 20.11 -15.29 -5.29
CA ARG A 166 20.08 -14.89 -6.71
C ARG A 166 21.37 -14.15 -7.10
N PRO A 167 22.56 -14.78 -6.96
CA PRO A 167 23.84 -14.07 -7.00
C PRO A 167 24.10 -13.31 -8.31
N GLU A 168 23.55 -13.77 -9.44
CA GLU A 168 23.62 -13.06 -10.72
C GLU A 168 22.84 -11.73 -10.74
N ALA A 169 21.88 -11.56 -9.83
CA ALA A 169 21.10 -10.34 -9.66
C ALA A 169 21.62 -9.44 -8.54
N ALA A 170 22.69 -9.82 -7.81
CA ALA A 170 23.16 -9.09 -6.63
C ALA A 170 23.43 -7.60 -6.88
N ALA A 171 23.93 -7.23 -8.06
CA ALA A 171 24.15 -5.83 -8.43
C ALA A 171 22.84 -5.01 -8.45
N ALA A 172 21.70 -5.65 -8.74
CA ALA A 172 20.41 -4.98 -8.84
C ALA A 172 19.97 -4.33 -7.52
N ALA A 173 20.44 -4.82 -6.36
CA ALA A 173 20.21 -4.20 -5.05
C ALA A 173 20.62 -2.71 -5.01
N TYR A 174 21.63 -2.32 -5.79
CA TYR A 174 22.11 -0.94 -5.86
C TYR A 174 21.68 -0.20 -7.14
N GLU A 175 20.92 -0.87 -8.03
CA GLU A 175 20.52 -0.31 -9.33
C GLU A 175 19.02 0.04 -9.41
N PHE A 176 18.16 -0.59 -8.59
CA PHE A 176 16.73 -0.25 -8.59
C PHE A 176 16.51 1.20 -8.16
N GLN A 177 15.49 1.84 -8.73
CA GLN A 177 15.19 3.25 -8.48
C GLN A 177 14.24 3.38 -7.29
N VAL A 178 14.47 4.40 -6.45
CA VAL A 178 13.54 4.80 -5.40
C VAL A 178 12.98 6.16 -5.75
N GLN A 179 11.66 6.28 -5.77
CA GLN A 179 10.93 7.52 -6.02
C GLN A 179 10.22 7.95 -4.75
N VAL A 180 10.79 8.96 -4.08
CA VAL A 180 10.19 9.54 -2.87
C VAL A 180 9.00 10.43 -3.25
N ILE A 181 7.85 10.19 -2.62
CA ILE A 181 6.61 10.95 -2.77
C ILE A 181 6.20 11.47 -1.40
N ALA A 182 5.87 12.76 -1.31
CA ALA A 182 5.34 13.39 -0.08
C ALA A 182 6.19 13.12 1.19
N ASN A 183 7.53 13.18 1.05
CA ASN A 183 8.50 12.87 2.10
C ASN A 183 8.40 11.42 2.63
N GLY A 184 8.16 10.45 1.76
CA GLY A 184 8.33 9.03 2.08
C GLY A 184 9.73 8.72 2.60
N ASN A 185 9.86 7.62 3.35
CA ASN A 185 11.12 7.19 3.94
C ASN A 185 12.00 6.48 2.89
N ASP A 186 13.28 6.86 2.84
CA ASP A 186 14.33 6.19 2.05
C ASP A 186 15.62 6.16 2.88
N GLU A 187 15.48 5.83 4.17
CA GLU A 187 16.62 5.65 5.05
C GLU A 187 17.38 4.37 4.65
N GLN A 188 18.68 4.51 4.40
CA GLN A 188 19.58 3.44 3.97
C GLN A 188 20.63 3.11 5.05
N THR A 189 20.38 3.53 6.29
CA THR A 189 21.27 3.29 7.42
C THR A 189 20.96 1.91 8.03
N GLN A 190 21.91 1.37 8.77
CA GLN A 190 21.67 0.14 9.51
C GLN A 190 20.72 0.42 10.68
N GLU A 191 19.68 -0.39 10.78
CA GLU A 191 18.72 -0.33 11.87
C GLU A 191 19.36 -0.63 13.22
N ASN A 192 18.91 0.08 14.25
CA ASN A 192 19.30 -0.20 15.62
C ASN A 192 18.45 -1.32 16.24
N ALA A 193 18.85 -1.82 17.42
CA ALA A 193 18.18 -2.94 18.07
C ALA A 193 16.69 -2.69 18.38
N THR A 194 16.28 -1.44 18.61
CA THR A 194 14.87 -1.09 18.85
C THR A 194 14.07 -1.09 17.55
N GLU A 195 14.66 -0.62 16.46
CA GLU A 195 14.03 -0.62 15.14
C GLU A 195 13.85 -2.05 14.61
N LEU A 196 14.90 -2.88 14.72
CA LEU A 196 14.85 -4.31 14.38
C LEU A 196 13.77 -5.05 15.19
N ALA A 197 13.69 -4.81 16.50
CA ALA A 197 12.68 -5.41 17.35
C ALA A 197 11.25 -4.95 17.02
N ALA A 198 11.11 -3.78 16.39
CA ALA A 198 9.83 -3.26 15.90
C ALA A 198 9.49 -3.75 14.48
N GLY A 199 10.34 -4.56 13.86
CA GLY A 199 10.17 -5.05 12.49
C GLY A 199 10.23 -3.92 11.46
N LYS A 200 11.07 -2.90 11.69
CA LYS A 200 11.26 -1.83 10.70
C LYS A 200 11.78 -2.42 9.38
N ASP A 201 11.23 -1.91 8.29
CA ASP A 201 11.60 -2.21 6.90
C ASP A 201 11.46 -3.69 6.50
N LEU A 202 10.83 -4.53 7.34
CA LEU A 202 10.69 -5.96 7.11
C LEU A 202 9.81 -6.27 5.89
N GLU A 203 8.70 -5.54 5.73
CA GLU A 203 7.77 -5.74 4.61
C GLU A 203 8.41 -5.29 3.29
N GLU A 204 9.00 -4.10 3.29
CA GLU A 204 9.64 -3.56 2.07
C GLU A 204 10.85 -4.39 1.65
N ASN A 205 11.66 -4.84 2.59
CA ASN A 205 12.75 -5.77 2.31
C ASN A 205 12.21 -7.07 1.67
N LEU A 206 11.15 -7.66 2.25
CA LEU A 206 10.51 -8.85 1.67
C LEU A 206 10.04 -8.60 0.23
N ASP A 207 9.38 -7.47 -0.01
CA ASP A 207 8.82 -7.11 -1.31
C ASP A 207 9.91 -6.92 -2.38
N VAL A 208 10.92 -6.09 -2.12
CA VAL A 208 12.00 -5.82 -3.09
C VAL A 208 12.84 -7.06 -3.36
N GLU A 209 13.14 -7.85 -2.32
CA GLU A 209 13.91 -9.09 -2.42
C GLU A 209 13.17 -10.13 -3.25
N THR A 210 11.85 -10.25 -3.04
CA THR A 210 11.00 -11.17 -3.79
C THR A 210 10.89 -10.73 -5.25
N ILE A 211 10.58 -9.44 -5.50
CA ILE A 211 10.41 -8.94 -6.87
C ILE A 211 11.71 -9.10 -7.68
N ILE A 212 12.85 -8.64 -7.15
CA ILE A 212 14.12 -8.75 -7.86
C ILE A 212 14.55 -10.23 -7.98
N GLY A 213 14.35 -11.03 -6.93
CA GLY A 213 14.68 -12.46 -6.93
C GLY A 213 13.97 -13.24 -8.04
N ILE A 214 12.74 -12.84 -8.38
CA ILE A 214 11.92 -13.49 -9.40
C ILE A 214 12.09 -12.88 -10.80
N ASP A 215 12.01 -11.54 -10.93
CA ASP A 215 11.83 -10.86 -12.23
C ASP A 215 13.11 -10.24 -12.80
N TRP A 216 14.27 -10.41 -12.16
CA TRP A 216 15.54 -9.95 -12.72
C TRP A 216 15.77 -10.52 -14.14
N PRO A 217 16.21 -9.72 -15.14
CA PRO A 217 16.72 -8.35 -15.04
C PRO A 217 15.71 -7.22 -15.36
N THR A 218 14.40 -7.40 -15.13
CA THR A 218 13.42 -6.32 -15.32
C THR A 218 13.65 -5.18 -14.29
N PRO A 219 13.72 -3.90 -14.71
CA PRO A 219 13.92 -2.77 -13.82
C PRO A 219 12.76 -2.59 -12.84
N LEU A 220 13.14 -2.28 -11.61
CA LEU A 220 12.22 -1.96 -10.52
C LEU A 220 12.27 -0.47 -10.18
N ILE A 221 11.10 0.11 -9.94
CA ILE A 221 10.91 1.44 -9.34
C ILE A 221 10.09 1.25 -8.05
N ALA A 222 10.69 1.51 -6.90
CA ALA A 222 10.01 1.56 -5.62
C ALA A 222 9.45 2.97 -5.37
N TYR A 223 8.21 3.07 -4.91
CA TYR A 223 7.49 4.31 -4.65
C TYR A 223 7.22 4.47 -3.16
N THR A 224 8.19 5.04 -2.44
CA THR A 224 7.98 5.38 -1.02
C THR A 224 7.11 6.62 -0.87
N THR A 225 5.92 6.43 -0.30
CA THR A 225 4.90 7.48 -0.19
C THR A 225 4.62 7.83 1.27
N GLY A 226 4.96 9.06 1.64
CA GLY A 226 4.63 9.62 2.94
C GLY A 226 3.25 10.30 3.01
N GLY A 227 2.88 10.70 4.22
CA GLY A 227 1.70 11.52 4.52
C GLY A 227 0.48 10.72 5.00
N PRO A 228 -0.39 11.33 5.83
CA PRO A 228 -1.53 10.63 6.43
C PRO A 228 -2.72 10.54 5.47
N PRO A 229 -3.38 9.37 5.35
CA PRO A 229 -4.55 9.18 4.48
C PRO A 229 -5.83 8.87 5.25
N PRO A 230 -6.97 8.61 4.57
CA PRO A 230 -8.26 8.53 5.23
C PRO A 230 -8.62 7.31 6.06
N PHE A 231 -9.11 7.46 7.31
CA PHE A 231 -9.33 6.37 8.29
C PHE A 231 -10.43 6.54 9.38
N THR A 232 -11.43 5.69 9.41
CA THR A 232 -12.39 5.60 10.51
C THR A 232 -12.04 4.37 11.38
N PRO A 233 -11.78 4.50 12.69
CA PRO A 233 -11.38 3.37 13.52
C PRO A 233 -12.37 2.20 13.49
N ASP A 234 -11.86 0.98 13.64
CA ASP A 234 -12.64 -0.21 13.96
C ASP A 234 -12.00 -1.03 15.10
N LEU A 235 -12.56 -2.20 15.41
CA LEU A 235 -12.09 -3.04 16.52
C LEU A 235 -10.71 -3.65 16.26
N ASN A 236 -10.36 -3.92 15.00
CA ASN A 236 -9.08 -4.52 14.61
C ASN A 236 -8.01 -3.44 14.43
N THR A 237 -8.42 -2.30 13.92
CA THR A 237 -7.59 -1.17 13.52
C THR A 237 -8.07 0.07 14.29
N PRO A 238 -7.65 0.27 15.56
CA PRO A 238 -8.12 1.38 16.40
C PRO A 238 -7.43 2.72 16.11
N SER A 239 -6.32 2.68 15.37
CA SER A 239 -5.50 3.82 14.93
C SER A 239 -5.21 3.66 13.44
N SER A 240 -5.11 4.74 12.66
CA SER A 240 -5.06 4.63 11.19
C SER A 240 -3.95 3.71 10.76
N THR A 241 -4.16 2.77 9.89
CA THR A 241 -3.05 2.12 9.18
C THR A 241 -3.08 2.47 7.71
N ASN A 242 -4.06 3.30 7.35
CA ASN A 242 -4.45 3.45 5.98
C ASN A 242 -3.31 4.00 5.15
N GLU A 243 -3.29 3.60 3.89
CA GLU A 243 -2.22 3.99 2.99
C GLU A 243 -2.64 5.19 2.13
N PRO A 244 -1.71 6.12 1.86
CA PRO A 244 -1.95 7.32 1.05
C PRO A 244 -2.06 7.03 -0.43
N TYR A 245 -2.94 6.07 -0.78
CA TYR A 245 -3.28 5.68 -2.14
C TYR A 245 -3.57 6.87 -3.04
N LEU A 246 -4.32 7.87 -2.58
CA LEU A 246 -4.58 9.07 -3.40
C LEU A 246 -3.33 9.93 -3.64
N THR A 247 -2.44 10.05 -2.66
CA THR A 247 -1.18 10.80 -2.82
C THR A 247 -0.32 10.14 -3.87
N TRP A 248 -0.13 8.82 -3.76
CA TRP A 248 0.58 8.01 -4.73
C TRP A 248 -0.09 8.05 -6.12
N LEU A 249 -1.41 7.80 -6.19
CA LEU A 249 -2.18 7.81 -7.44
C LEU A 249 -2.04 9.15 -8.17
N ASN A 250 -2.18 10.26 -7.46
CA ASN A 250 -2.07 11.59 -8.06
C ASN A 250 -0.67 11.84 -8.63
N TYR A 251 0.38 11.38 -7.95
CA TYR A 251 1.75 11.44 -8.46
C TYR A 251 1.93 10.58 -9.71
N VAL A 252 1.55 9.30 -9.64
CA VAL A 252 1.77 8.30 -10.69
C VAL A 252 0.93 8.61 -11.92
N LEU A 253 -0.36 8.95 -11.76
CA LEU A 253 -1.22 9.36 -12.88
C LEU A 253 -0.68 10.60 -13.60
N ALA A 254 0.10 11.43 -12.91
CA ALA A 254 0.73 12.59 -13.53
C ALA A 254 1.96 12.27 -14.40
N GLN A 255 2.55 11.08 -14.24
CA GLN A 255 3.70 10.66 -15.02
C GLN A 255 3.27 10.17 -16.39
N LYS A 256 4.12 10.40 -17.40
CA LYS A 256 3.92 9.83 -18.75
C LYS A 256 4.42 8.39 -18.84
N ASP A 257 5.54 8.11 -18.18
CA ASP A 257 6.22 6.83 -18.20
C ASP A 257 6.05 6.13 -16.84
N ILE A 258 5.30 5.04 -16.80
CA ILE A 258 4.89 4.31 -15.58
C ILE A 258 5.23 2.82 -15.77
N PRO A 259 5.64 2.10 -14.72
CA PRO A 259 5.74 0.64 -14.75
C PRO A 259 4.45 -0.03 -15.21
N GLN A 260 4.57 -1.07 -16.06
CA GLN A 260 3.40 -1.77 -16.61
C GLN A 260 2.73 -2.69 -15.59
N VAL A 261 3.49 -3.08 -14.56
CA VAL A 261 3.02 -3.89 -13.44
C VAL A 261 3.39 -3.15 -12.17
N ILE A 262 2.45 -3.01 -11.24
CA ILE A 262 2.70 -2.43 -9.92
C ILE A 262 2.18 -3.40 -8.86
N SER A 263 3.06 -3.78 -7.95
CA SER A 263 2.76 -4.62 -6.79
C SER A 263 2.57 -3.76 -5.54
N THR A 264 1.68 -4.18 -4.64
CA THR A 264 1.42 -3.51 -3.36
C THR A 264 0.99 -4.53 -2.32
N SER A 265 1.72 -4.61 -1.22
CA SER A 265 1.51 -5.53 -0.08
C SER A 265 0.61 -4.96 1.02
N TYR A 266 0.02 -3.79 0.77
CA TYR A 266 -0.76 -3.03 1.75
C TYR A 266 -2.27 -3.17 1.57
N ALA A 267 -2.99 -3.25 2.68
CA ALA A 267 -4.44 -3.30 2.72
C ALA A 267 -5.02 -2.91 4.09
N ASP A 268 -6.16 -2.25 4.05
CA ASP A 268 -6.93 -1.79 5.20
C ASP A 268 -8.27 -2.51 5.33
N ASP A 269 -8.82 -2.60 6.54
CA ASP A 269 -10.22 -3.03 6.70
C ASP A 269 -11.14 -2.03 5.97
N GLU A 270 -11.93 -2.49 5.00
CA GLU A 270 -12.68 -1.61 4.09
C GLU A 270 -13.67 -0.71 4.83
N GLN A 271 -14.23 -1.20 5.93
CA GLN A 271 -15.14 -0.42 6.78
C GLN A 271 -14.48 0.79 7.45
N THR A 272 -13.14 0.82 7.52
CA THR A 272 -12.38 1.99 7.99
C THR A 272 -12.23 3.06 6.91
N ILE A 273 -12.52 2.74 5.65
CA ILE A 273 -12.30 3.63 4.52
C ILE A 273 -13.59 4.42 4.23
N PRO A 274 -13.56 5.76 4.25
CA PRO A 274 -14.72 6.55 3.82
C PRO A 274 -15.09 6.23 2.38
N TYR A 275 -16.36 5.89 2.12
CA TYR A 275 -16.83 5.50 0.78
C TYR A 275 -16.43 6.48 -0.35
N PRO A 276 -16.54 7.82 -0.19
CA PRO A 276 -16.08 8.75 -1.23
C PRO A 276 -14.58 8.66 -1.52
N TYR A 277 -13.75 8.34 -0.52
CA TYR A 277 -12.32 8.11 -0.73
C TYR A 277 -12.09 6.81 -1.48
N ALA A 278 -12.69 5.69 -1.04
CA ALA A 278 -12.58 4.39 -1.71
C ALA A 278 -12.96 4.49 -3.19
N LYS A 279 -14.09 5.14 -3.49
CA LYS A 279 -14.55 5.36 -4.87
C LYS A 279 -13.55 6.18 -5.69
N SER A 280 -12.99 7.23 -5.11
CA SER A 280 -12.00 8.08 -5.80
C SER A 280 -10.70 7.32 -6.09
N VAL A 281 -10.24 6.50 -5.14
CA VAL A 281 -9.07 5.62 -5.31
C VAL A 281 -9.35 4.56 -6.38
N CYS A 282 -10.49 3.86 -6.32
CA CYS A 282 -10.85 2.87 -7.34
C CYS A 282 -10.95 3.51 -8.74
N ASN A 283 -11.45 4.74 -8.86
CA ASN A 283 -11.45 5.48 -10.13
C ASN A 283 -10.02 5.77 -10.63
N GLY A 284 -9.10 6.10 -9.72
CA GLY A 284 -7.67 6.24 -10.05
C GLY A 284 -7.05 4.93 -10.55
N PHE A 285 -7.36 3.80 -9.90
CA PHE A 285 -6.95 2.48 -10.40
C PHE A 285 -7.54 2.16 -11.78
N ALA A 286 -8.81 2.52 -12.02
CA ALA A 286 -9.43 2.38 -13.34
C ALA A 286 -8.70 3.21 -14.41
N GLN A 287 -8.26 4.43 -14.07
CA GLN A 287 -7.45 5.26 -14.96
C GLN A 287 -6.09 4.61 -15.27
N LEU A 288 -5.42 4.00 -14.29
CA LEU A 288 -4.19 3.23 -14.52
C LEU A 288 -4.45 2.01 -15.41
N GLY A 289 -5.53 1.26 -15.16
CA GLY A 289 -5.95 0.15 -16.01
C GLY A 289 -6.21 0.58 -17.47
N ALA A 290 -6.87 1.73 -17.67
CA ALA A 290 -7.10 2.32 -19.00
C ALA A 290 -5.79 2.73 -19.71
N ARG A 291 -4.73 2.98 -18.94
CA ARG A 291 -3.37 3.22 -19.46
C ARG A 291 -2.56 1.93 -19.71
N GLY A 292 -3.18 0.76 -19.51
CA GLY A 292 -2.56 -0.54 -19.74
C GLY A 292 -1.65 -1.00 -18.59
N ILE A 293 -1.89 -0.50 -17.37
CA ILE A 293 -1.13 -0.86 -16.18
C ILE A 293 -1.88 -1.94 -15.39
N SER A 294 -1.19 -3.00 -14.99
CA SER A 294 -1.70 -4.05 -14.10
C SER A 294 -1.33 -3.74 -12.65
N LEU A 295 -2.34 -3.76 -11.78
CA LEU A 295 -2.18 -3.52 -10.35
C LEU A 295 -2.44 -4.81 -9.58
N PHE A 296 -1.51 -5.19 -8.71
CA PHE A 296 -1.59 -6.37 -7.86
C PHE A 296 -1.57 -5.97 -6.40
N PHE A 297 -2.50 -6.53 -5.62
CA PHE A 297 -2.61 -6.30 -4.19
C PHE A 297 -2.71 -7.63 -3.45
N GLY A 298 -1.98 -7.76 -2.34
CA GLY A 298 -2.18 -8.88 -1.41
C GLY A 298 -3.61 -8.88 -0.87
N SER A 299 -4.25 -10.04 -0.76
CA SER A 299 -5.65 -10.16 -0.28
C SER A 299 -5.83 -10.00 1.23
N GLY A 300 -4.73 -9.72 1.96
CA GLY A 300 -4.69 -9.67 3.42
C GLY A 300 -4.41 -11.03 4.08
N ASP A 301 -3.88 -10.98 5.30
CA ASP A 301 -3.34 -12.14 6.03
C ASP A 301 -4.21 -12.63 7.18
N SER A 302 -5.40 -12.04 7.35
CA SER A 302 -6.35 -12.38 8.42
C SER A 302 -7.55 -13.19 7.93
N GLY A 303 -7.47 -13.80 6.74
CA GLY A 303 -8.55 -14.58 6.17
C GLY A 303 -9.83 -13.76 6.00
N VAL A 304 -10.88 -14.09 6.78
CA VAL A 304 -12.17 -13.37 6.76
C VAL A 304 -12.25 -12.21 7.77
N GLY A 305 -11.16 -11.94 8.48
CA GLY A 305 -11.02 -10.93 9.54
C GLY A 305 -10.30 -11.51 10.76
N ALA A 306 -9.62 -10.66 11.53
CA ALA A 306 -8.87 -11.09 12.71
C ALA A 306 -9.78 -11.58 13.84
N ASP A 307 -9.30 -12.53 14.64
CA ASP A 307 -10.12 -13.17 15.68
C ASP A 307 -10.76 -12.19 16.64
N GLY A 308 -12.07 -12.36 16.84
CA GLY A 308 -12.84 -11.52 17.76
C GLY A 308 -13.08 -10.08 17.29
N THR A 309 -12.66 -9.72 16.07
CA THR A 309 -12.84 -8.36 15.52
C THR A 309 -13.90 -8.24 14.42
N CYS A 310 -14.41 -9.38 13.93
CA CYS A 310 -15.38 -9.53 12.83
C CYS A 310 -16.79 -8.95 13.12
N PHE A 311 -16.86 -7.62 13.26
CA PHE A 311 -18.08 -6.86 13.55
C PHE A 311 -18.12 -5.53 12.76
N THR A 312 -19.34 -5.06 12.48
CA THR A 312 -19.56 -3.76 11.83
C THR A 312 -19.16 -2.58 12.74
N ASN A 313 -18.51 -1.57 12.18
CA ASN A 313 -18.18 -0.31 12.85
C ASN A 313 -19.27 0.78 12.74
N ASP A 314 -20.50 0.42 12.35
CA ASP A 314 -21.65 1.33 12.15
C ASP A 314 -22.46 1.57 13.44
N GLY A 315 -21.91 1.19 14.59
CA GLY A 315 -22.56 1.26 15.90
C GLY A 315 -23.57 0.14 16.17
N LYS A 316 -23.77 -0.80 15.24
CA LYS A 316 -24.67 -1.96 15.44
C LYS A 316 -23.95 -3.20 15.95
N ASN A 317 -22.62 -3.27 15.88
CA ASN A 317 -21.80 -4.43 16.25
C ASN A 317 -22.35 -5.74 15.66
N THR A 318 -22.76 -5.72 14.40
CA THR A 318 -23.28 -6.92 13.72
C THR A 318 -22.12 -7.79 13.28
N SER A 319 -22.17 -9.09 13.60
CA SER A 319 -21.11 -10.02 13.16
C SER A 319 -21.08 -10.15 11.65
N THR A 320 -19.90 -9.99 11.04
CA THR A 320 -19.69 -10.05 9.59
C THR A 320 -18.23 -10.38 9.27
N PHE A 321 -17.96 -10.91 8.08
CA PHE A 321 -16.60 -10.92 7.55
C PHE A 321 -16.14 -9.50 7.22
N LEU A 322 -14.84 -9.25 7.38
CA LEU A 322 -14.20 -7.97 7.10
C LEU A 322 -13.43 -8.07 5.78
N ALA A 323 -13.96 -7.40 4.76
CA ALA A 323 -13.25 -7.25 3.50
C ALA A 323 -12.14 -6.20 3.64
N VAL A 324 -11.07 -6.33 2.84
CA VAL A 324 -9.95 -5.39 2.86
C VAL A 324 -9.85 -4.56 1.58
N PHE A 325 -9.68 -3.26 1.74
CA PHE A 325 -9.43 -2.31 0.68
C PHE A 325 -7.91 -2.22 0.42
N PRO A 326 -7.44 -2.18 -0.84
CA PRO A 326 -8.19 -1.97 -2.07
C PRO A 326 -8.59 -3.25 -2.83
N THR A 327 -8.44 -4.43 -2.24
CA THR A 327 -8.78 -5.69 -2.96
C THR A 327 -10.26 -5.82 -3.32
N THR A 328 -11.12 -5.03 -2.67
CA THR A 328 -12.54 -4.86 -3.02
C THR A 328 -12.79 -3.94 -4.22
N CYS A 329 -11.80 -3.18 -4.69
CA CYS A 329 -11.92 -2.42 -5.94
C CYS A 329 -11.95 -3.37 -7.16
N PRO A 330 -12.89 -3.19 -8.12
CA PRO A 330 -13.01 -4.08 -9.27
C PRO A 330 -11.92 -3.87 -10.35
N TYR A 331 -10.96 -2.97 -10.11
CA TYR A 331 -9.95 -2.55 -11.08
C TYR A 331 -8.53 -3.02 -10.71
N VAL A 332 -8.40 -3.88 -9.70
CA VAL A 332 -7.13 -4.45 -9.25
C VAL A 332 -7.18 -5.97 -9.30
N THR A 333 -6.01 -6.61 -9.28
CA THR A 333 -5.89 -8.07 -9.12
C THR A 333 -5.54 -8.38 -7.67
N ALA A 334 -6.47 -8.97 -6.93
CA ALA A 334 -6.22 -9.47 -5.58
C ALA A 334 -5.47 -10.81 -5.65
N VAL A 335 -4.38 -10.95 -4.89
CA VAL A 335 -3.51 -12.13 -4.86
C VAL A 335 -3.56 -12.76 -3.46
N GLY A 336 -4.02 -14.01 -3.39
CA GLY A 336 -4.10 -14.77 -2.15
C GLY A 336 -2.88 -15.65 -1.88
N GLY A 337 -2.84 -16.26 -0.70
CA GLY A 337 -1.75 -17.13 -0.25
C GLY A 337 -2.03 -18.63 -0.41
N THR A 338 -0.98 -19.39 -0.72
CA THR A 338 -0.94 -20.84 -0.69
C THR A 338 0.09 -21.35 0.31
N MET A 339 -0.04 -22.60 0.72
CA MET A 339 0.98 -23.30 1.51
C MET A 339 1.20 -24.71 0.98
N PHE A 340 2.38 -25.27 1.30
CA PHE A 340 2.82 -26.61 0.91
C PHE A 340 3.06 -26.80 -0.60
N ILE A 341 3.63 -27.96 -0.95
CA ILE A 341 3.83 -28.41 -2.33
C ILE A 341 3.41 -29.89 -2.39
N PRO A 342 2.34 -30.27 -3.11
CA PRO A 342 1.46 -29.41 -3.91
C PRO A 342 0.70 -28.38 -3.06
N GLU A 343 0.40 -27.25 -3.68
CA GLU A 343 -0.19 -26.09 -3.02
C GLU A 343 -1.63 -26.33 -2.59
N VAL A 344 -1.95 -25.91 -1.38
CA VAL A 344 -3.31 -25.77 -0.85
C VAL A 344 -3.53 -24.33 -0.37
N VAL A 345 -4.78 -23.94 -0.14
CA VAL A 345 -5.11 -22.62 0.42
C VAL A 345 -4.38 -22.44 1.74
N ALA A 346 -3.68 -21.31 1.91
CA ALA A 346 -3.02 -20.98 3.16
C ALA A 346 -4.06 -20.78 4.27
N GLN A 347 -3.75 -21.30 5.45
CA GLN A 347 -4.54 -21.15 6.67
C GLN A 347 -3.57 -20.86 7.80
N ASN A 348 -3.93 -20.01 8.75
CA ASN A 348 -3.12 -19.75 9.94
C ASN A 348 -3.82 -20.42 11.14
N PRO A 349 -3.34 -21.57 11.65
CA PRO A 349 -4.00 -22.30 12.72
C PRO A 349 -3.95 -21.58 14.08
N SER A 350 -3.21 -20.46 14.18
CA SER A 350 -3.23 -19.56 15.32
C SER A 350 -4.45 -18.62 15.32
N HIS A 351 -5.27 -18.62 14.26
CA HIS A 351 -6.51 -17.87 14.13
C HIS A 351 -7.70 -18.74 13.74
#